data_AF-A0A937QBN1-F1
#
_entry.id   AF-A0A937QBN1-F1
#
_cell.length_a   1.000
_cell.length_b   1.000
_cell.length_c   1.000
_cell.angle_alpha   90.00
_cell.angle_beta   90.00
_cell.angle_gamma   90.00
#
_symmetry.space_group_name_H-M   'P 1'
#
loop_
_entity.id
_entity.type
_entity.pdbx_description
1 polymer ?
#
loop_
_entity_poly.entity_id
_entity_poly.type
_entity_poly.pdbx_seq_one_letter_code
_entity_poly.pdbx_strand_id
1 'polypeptide(L)' 'MNKEIPPEIRAVYPFESRWTDIGGGVSDGRGVMAVLALGTDTAIIETRLLLTQECPMHENVKQCLLSASELDTMH' A
#
# COMPACT_ATOMS: atom_id res chain seq x y z
N MET A 1 -1.00 1.99 -23.62
CA MET A 1 -2.40 2.07 -24.11
C MET A 1 -3.02 3.30 -23.48
N ASN A 2 -2.99 4.41 -24.21
CA ASN A 2 -3.28 5.74 -23.68
C ASN A 2 -4.77 5.93 -23.41
N LYS A 3 -5.12 6.42 -22.23
CA LYS A 3 -6.38 7.10 -21.96
C LYS A 3 -6.06 8.27 -21.03
N GLU A 4 -6.31 9.49 -21.49
CA GLU A 4 -6.10 10.70 -20.69
C GLU A 4 -7.28 10.97 -19.75
N ILE A 5 -6.97 11.54 -18.57
CA ILE A 5 -7.90 11.78 -17.46
C ILE A 5 -8.53 13.19 -17.58
N PRO A 6 -9.86 13.30 -17.71
CA PRO A 6 -10.58 14.57 -17.77
C PRO A 6 -10.52 15.40 -16.46
N PRO A 7 -10.58 16.75 -16.53
CA PRO A 7 -10.28 17.71 -15.44
C PRO A 7 -11.04 17.59 -14.12
N GLU A 8 -12.09 16.76 -14.06
CA GLU A 8 -13.04 16.63 -12.95
C GLU A 8 -13.01 15.27 -12.24
N ILE A 9 -12.55 14.18 -12.90
CA ILE A 9 -12.06 12.98 -12.18
C ILE A 9 -10.86 13.37 -11.30
N ARG A 10 -10.12 14.32 -11.83
CA ARG A 10 -9.08 15.16 -11.26
C ARG A 10 -9.46 15.99 -10.01
N ALA A 11 -10.73 16.03 -9.56
CA ALA A 11 -11.13 16.84 -8.40
C ALA A 11 -11.48 16.05 -7.12
N VAL A 12 -12.04 14.83 -7.21
CA VAL A 12 -12.41 13.96 -6.06
C VAL A 12 -12.17 12.46 -6.31
N TYR A 13 -11.89 12.04 -7.55
CA TYR A 13 -11.84 10.66 -8.07
C TYR A 13 -13.18 9.88 -8.21
N PRO A 14 -14.18 10.31 -9.01
CA PRO A 14 -15.38 9.51 -9.19
C PRO A 14 -15.20 8.56 -10.39
N PHE A 15 -14.35 7.56 -10.17
CA PHE A 15 -14.22 6.25 -10.81
C PHE A 15 -14.39 6.15 -12.34
N GLU A 16 -13.25 5.96 -13.04
CA GLU A 16 -13.20 5.05 -14.18
C GLU A 16 -11.94 4.16 -14.08
N SER A 17 -12.18 2.86 -13.93
CA SER A 17 -11.26 1.81 -13.47
C SER A 17 -10.03 1.61 -14.35
N ARG A 18 -8.96 2.34 -14.04
CA ARG A 18 -7.63 2.00 -14.55
C ARG A 18 -6.45 2.29 -13.60
N TRP A 19 -6.74 2.38 -12.30
CA TRP A 19 -5.73 2.36 -11.23
C TRP A 19 -6.26 1.45 -10.11
N THR A 20 -6.18 0.13 -10.30
CA THR A 20 -6.44 -0.80 -9.20
C THR A 20 -5.17 -0.83 -8.36
N ASP A 21 -5.10 0.03 -7.34
CA ASP A 21 -4.06 -0.06 -6.34
C ASP A 21 -4.25 -1.36 -5.54
N ILE A 22 -3.23 -2.21 -5.51
CA ILE A 22 -3.19 -3.33 -4.55
C ILE A 22 -2.45 -2.85 -3.30
N GLY A 23 -3.19 -2.77 -2.20
CA GLY A 23 -2.70 -2.49 -0.86
C GLY A 23 -3.00 -3.66 0.07
N GLY A 24 -2.02 -4.01 0.92
CA GLY A 24 -2.12 -5.10 1.88
C GLY A 24 -1.09 -6.20 1.62
N GLY A 25 -0.27 -6.51 2.63
CA GLY A 25 0.75 -7.57 2.57
C GLY A 25 2.01 -7.25 1.73
N VAL A 26 2.08 -6.09 1.07
CA VAL A 26 3.28 -5.65 0.35
C VAL A 26 4.25 -4.97 1.31
N SER A 27 5.45 -5.52 1.48
CA SER A 27 6.46 -4.99 2.41
C SER A 27 7.88 -4.90 1.83
N ASP A 28 8.11 -5.46 0.64
CA ASP A 28 9.40 -5.51 -0.05
C ASP A 28 9.25 -5.45 -1.58
N GLY A 29 10.39 -5.45 -2.29
CA GLY A 29 10.41 -5.41 -3.74
C GLY A 29 9.78 -6.63 -4.43
N ARG A 30 9.68 -7.78 -3.76
CA ARG A 30 9.01 -8.97 -4.32
C ARG A 30 7.50 -8.78 -4.31
N GLY A 31 6.96 -8.25 -3.23
CA GLY A 31 5.55 -7.87 -3.15
C GLY A 31 5.20 -6.82 -4.20
N VAL A 32 6.07 -5.82 -4.41
CA VAL A 32 5.90 -4.83 -5.48
C VAL A 32 5.90 -5.49 -6.86
N MET A 33 6.86 -6.38 -7.13
CA MET A 33 6.90 -7.11 -8.40
C MET A 33 5.65 -7.97 -8.61
N ALA A 34 5.16 -8.62 -7.55
CA ALA A 34 3.96 -9.44 -7.61
C ALA A 34 2.72 -8.63 -8.01
N VAL A 35 2.50 -7.45 -7.41
CA VAL A 35 1.35 -6.62 -7.76
C VAL A 35 1.46 -6.04 -9.18
N LEU A 36 2.67 -5.64 -9.59
CA LEU A 36 2.91 -5.22 -10.98
C LEU A 36 2.63 -6.37 -11.97
N ALA A 37 3.03 -7.61 -11.63
CA ALA A 37 2.76 -8.79 -12.44
C ALA A 37 1.25 -9.15 -12.48
N LEU A 38 0.49 -8.80 -11.45
CA LEU A 38 -0.97 -8.93 -11.42
C LEU A 38 -1.68 -7.88 -12.29
N GLY A 39 -0.94 -6.94 -12.89
CA GLY A 39 -1.47 -5.93 -13.80
C GLY A 39 -1.86 -4.62 -13.13
N THR A 40 -1.38 -4.37 -11.90
CA THR A 40 -1.47 -3.04 -11.30
C THR A 40 -0.35 -2.15 -11.79
N ASP A 41 -0.62 -0.85 -11.87
CA ASP A 41 0.40 0.15 -12.16
C ASP A 41 1.05 0.70 -10.88
N THR A 42 0.56 0.27 -9.72
CA THR A 42 0.82 0.88 -8.40
C THR A 42 0.81 -0.17 -7.28
N ALA A 43 1.55 0.12 -6.21
CA ALA A 43 1.64 -0.70 -5.00
C ALA A 43 1.51 0.19 -3.75
N ILE A 44 0.69 -0.21 -2.78
CA ILE A 44 0.59 0.49 -1.49
C ILE A 44 1.30 -0.32 -0.40
N ILE A 45 2.19 0.34 0.34
CA ILE A 45 2.98 -0.25 1.43
C ILE A 45 2.72 0.56 2.70
N GLU A 46 1.96 0.02 3.65
CA GLU A 46 1.55 0.77 4.86
C GLU A 46 2.26 0.29 6.12
N THR A 47 2.03 -0.97 6.52
CA THR A 47 2.55 -1.54 7.78
C THR A 47 4.07 -1.38 7.89
N ARG A 48 4.79 -1.48 6.77
CA ARG A 48 6.24 -1.27 6.73
C ARG A 48 6.64 0.19 6.94
N LEU A 49 5.86 1.15 6.45
CA LEU A 49 6.14 2.58 6.61
C LEU A 49 5.92 3.05 8.06
N LEU A 50 5.06 2.37 8.82
CA LEU A 50 4.89 2.63 10.26
C LEU A 50 6.16 2.37 11.08
N LEU A 51 7.03 1.47 10.60
CA LEU A 51 8.28 1.08 11.25
C LEU A 51 9.50 1.94 10.86
N THR A 52 9.29 3.02 10.11
CA THR A 52 10.35 3.97 9.76
C THR A 52 10.79 4.80 10.97
N GLN A 53 11.96 5.44 10.88
CA GLN A 53 12.46 6.33 11.94
C GLN A 53 11.64 7.62 12.00
N GLU A 54 11.15 8.06 10.85
CA GLU A 54 10.41 9.28 10.60
C GLU A 54 8.95 9.20 11.08
N CYS A 55 8.38 8.00 11.16
CA CYS A 55 7.01 7.81 11.65
C CYS A 55 6.94 8.15 13.15
N PRO A 56 6.15 9.18 13.55
CA PRO A 56 6.03 9.61 14.95
C PRO A 56 5.03 8.71 15.70
N MET A 57 5.36 7.43 15.81
CA MET A 57 4.58 6.42 16.52
C MET A 57 5.28 6.01 17.81
N HIS A 58 4.49 5.72 18.84
CA HIS A 58 5.01 5.29 20.13
C HIS A 58 5.91 4.05 19.99
N GLU A 59 7.06 4.04 20.64
CA GLU A 59 8.08 2.99 20.48
C GLU A 59 7.55 1.60 20.82
N ASN A 60 6.78 1.45 21.90
CA ASN A 60 6.14 0.18 22.24
C ASN A 60 5.27 -0.37 21.10
N VAL A 61 4.59 0.47 20.32
CA VAL A 61 3.79 0.00 19.18
C VAL A 61 4.71 -0.50 18.06
N LYS A 62 5.82 0.20 17.79
CA LYS A 62 6.85 -0.28 16.84
C LYS A 62 7.42 -1.62 17.28
N GLN A 63 7.73 -1.78 18.57
CA GLN A 63 8.24 -3.03 19.13
C GLN A 63 7.22 -4.18 19.05
N CYS A 64 5.94 -3.91 19.31
CA CYS A 64 4.87 -4.89 19.10
C CYS A 64 4.79 -5.34 17.64
N LEU A 65 4.83 -4.39 16.69
CA LEU A 65 4.80 -4.71 15.25
C LEU A 65 6.06 -5.46 14.79
N LEU A 66 7.23 -5.15 15.34
CA LEU A 66 8.48 -5.87 15.04
C LEU A 66 8.48 -7.30 15.58
N SER A 67 7.77 -7.54 16.69
CA SER A 67 7.66 -8.86 17.32
C SER A 67 6.49 -9.68 16.77
N ALA A 68 5.59 -9.07 15.99
CA ALA A 68 4.43 -9.72 15.43
C ALA A 68 4.80 -10.61 14.23
N SER A 69 4.15 -11.77 14.14
CA SER A 69 4.09 -12.63 12.97
C SER A 69 2.86 -12.32 12.12
N GLU A 70 2.78 -12.89 10.92
CA GLU A 70 1.60 -12.77 10.05
C GLU A 70 0.31 -13.33 10.67
N LEU A 71 0.42 -14.20 11.68
CA LEU A 71 -0.71 -14.81 12.38
C LEU A 71 -1.23 -13.95 13.53
N ASP A 72 -0.52 -12.90 13.93
CA ASP A 72 -0.88 -12.05 15.06
C ASP A 72 -1.90 -10.95 14.69
N THR A 73 -2.74 -11.23 13.69
CA THR A 73 -3.84 -10.35 13.25
C THR A 73 -5.18 -10.95 13.66
N MET A 74 -6.12 -10.10 14.09
CA MET A 74 -7.47 -10.53 14.44
C MET A 74 -8.39 -10.45 13.21
N HIS A 75 -9.35 -11.37 13.13
CA HIS A 75 -10.37 -11.44 12.08
C HIS A 75 -11.68 -10.81 12.53
#